data_AF-A0A485AFP6-F1
#
_entry.id   AF-A0A485AFP6-F1
#
_cell.length_a   1.000
_cell.length_b   1.000
_cell.length_c   1.000
_cell.angle_alpha   90.00
_cell.angle_beta   90.00
_cell.angle_gamma   90.00
#
_symmetry.space_group_name_H-M   'P 1'
#
loop_
_entity.id
_entity.type
_entity.pdbx_description
1 polymer ?
#
loop_
_entity_poly.entity_id
_entity_poly.type
_entity_poly.pdbx_seq_one_letter_code
_entity_poly.pdbx_strand_id
1 'polypeptide(L)'
;MLSFWLKEQSAGRRRIVIIGLVMLLFAVVINQLAQHLMPVKRASPSLTFSEIVKVSDVVAFPTKDASKDSFPGDHGMMLLIFATFMWRYFGRRALAIALTIFVVFAFPRVMIGAHWFTDIAVGSLTAVLIGIPWVLMTPLSDTLIAWFNRSLPGGVGKN
;
A
#
# COMPACT_ATOMS: atom_id res chain seq x y z
N MET A 1 -0.29 -12.93 -3.54
CA MET A 1 -1.02 -13.66 -2.48
C MET A 1 -1.88 -14.81 -3.03
N LEU A 2 -2.67 -14.60 -4.09
CA LEU A 2 -3.59 -15.62 -4.63
C LEU A 2 -2.92 -16.97 -4.96
N SER A 3 -1.75 -16.95 -5.61
CA SER A 3 -1.00 -18.16 -5.94
C SER A 3 -0.51 -18.95 -4.72
N PHE A 4 -0.23 -18.28 -3.60
CA PHE A 4 0.12 -18.93 -2.33
C PHE A 4 -1.12 -19.47 -1.63
N TRP A 5 -2.24 -18.74 -1.67
CA TRP A 5 -3.51 -19.16 -1.09
C TRP A 5 -4.07 -20.43 -1.75
N LEU A 6 -4.00 -20.51 -3.08
CA LEU A 6 -4.48 -21.69 -3.82
C LEU A 6 -3.69 -22.98 -3.47
N LYS A 7 -2.40 -22.86 -3.16
CA LYS A 7 -1.51 -23.98 -2.83
C LYS A 7 -1.59 -24.45 -1.38
N GLU A 8 -2.19 -23.66 -0.50
CA GLU A 8 -2.26 -23.93 0.94
C GLU A 8 -3.52 -24.70 1.36
N GLN A 9 -3.42 -25.43 2.47
CA GLN A 9 -4.57 -26.08 3.12
C GLN A 9 -5.41 -25.06 3.92
N SER A 10 -6.55 -25.48 4.47
CA SER A 10 -7.53 -24.62 5.17
C SER A 10 -6.91 -23.74 6.26
N ALA A 11 -5.97 -24.27 7.05
CA ALA A 11 -5.26 -23.51 8.10
C ALA A 11 -4.27 -22.48 7.51
N GLY A 12 -3.53 -22.84 6.46
CA GLY A 12 -2.61 -21.94 5.75
C GLY A 12 -3.34 -20.82 5.01
N ARG A 13 -4.45 -21.14 4.34
CA ARG A 13 -5.35 -20.17 3.70
C ARG A 13 -5.86 -19.13 4.68
N ARG A 14 -6.29 -19.56 5.87
CA ARG A 14 -6.73 -18.67 6.94
C ARG A 14 -5.61 -17.74 7.42
N ARG A 15 -4.40 -18.29 7.63
CA ARG A 15 -3.23 -17.48 8.02
C ARG A 15 -2.92 -16.41 6.98
N ILE A 16 -2.98 -16.73 5.70
CA ILE A 16 -2.75 -15.77 4.60
C ILE A 16 -3.79 -14.65 4.61
N VAL A 17 -5.07 -14.96 4.85
CA VAL A 17 -6.13 -13.94 4.97
C VAL A 17 -5.87 -13.03 6.17
N ILE A 18 -5.50 -13.59 7.33
CA ILE A 18 -5.18 -12.80 8.53
C ILE A 18 -3.97 -11.88 8.29
N ILE A 19 -2.92 -12.37 7.63
CA ILE A 19 -1.78 -11.54 7.25
C ILE A 19 -2.24 -10.38 6.34
N GLY A 20 -3.13 -10.66 5.39
CA GLY A 20 -3.73 -9.63 4.53
C GLY A 20 -4.52 -8.58 5.32
N LEU A 21 -5.32 -8.99 6.30
CA LEU A 21 -6.08 -8.06 7.16
C LEU A 21 -5.16 -7.19 8.01
N VAL A 22 -4.14 -7.78 8.62
CA VAL A 22 -3.15 -7.05 9.42
C VAL A 22 -2.37 -6.07 8.55
N MET A 23 -1.98 -6.48 7.34
CA MET A 23 -1.36 -5.61 6.36
C MET A 23 -2.25 -4.40 6.03
N LEU A 24 -3.53 -4.61 5.74
CA LEU A 24 -4.48 -3.53 5.44
C LEU A 24 -4.64 -2.57 6.62
N LEU A 25 -4.74 -3.10 7.85
CA LEU A 25 -4.82 -2.29 9.06
C LEU A 25 -3.61 -1.36 9.19
N PHE A 26 -2.39 -1.90 9.07
CA PHE A 26 -1.17 -1.09 9.14
C PHE A 26 -1.02 -0.15 7.97
N ALA A 27 -1.44 -0.55 6.77
CA ALA A 27 -1.40 0.29 5.60
C ALA A 27 -2.26 1.55 5.81
N VAL A 28 -3.46 1.40 6.36
CA VAL A 28 -4.33 2.54 6.71
C VAL A 28 -3.69 3.39 7.82
N VAL A 29 -3.23 2.78 8.92
CA VAL A 29 -2.65 3.53 10.04
C VAL A 29 -1.42 4.33 9.62
N ILE A 30 -0.46 3.70 8.93
CA ILE A 30 0.77 4.36 8.46
C ILE A 30 0.42 5.47 7.48
N ASN A 31 -0.52 5.22 6.54
CA ASN A 31 -0.91 6.23 5.57
C ASN A 31 -1.58 7.45 6.21
N GLN A 32 -2.51 7.22 7.14
CA GLN A 32 -3.17 8.31 7.87
C GLN A 32 -2.16 9.11 8.72
N LEU A 33 -1.24 8.42 9.41
CA LEU A 33 -0.19 9.09 10.18
C LEU A 33 0.76 9.87 9.28
N ALA A 34 1.18 9.29 8.15
CA ALA A 34 2.06 9.95 7.19
C ALA A 34 1.41 11.21 6.60
N GLN A 35 0.12 11.15 6.25
CA GLN A 35 -0.63 12.31 5.76
C GLN A 35 -0.82 13.39 6.84
N HIS A 36 -1.03 12.99 8.10
CA HIS A 36 -1.22 13.93 9.20
C HIS A 36 0.10 14.59 9.66
N LEU A 37 1.19 13.82 9.70
CA LEU A 37 2.51 14.26 10.17
C LEU A 37 3.32 14.99 9.10
N MET A 38 3.00 14.82 7.81
CA MET A 38 3.60 15.59 6.72
C MET A 38 2.60 16.63 6.20
N PRO A 39 2.51 17.83 6.80
CA PRO A 39 1.60 18.90 6.40
C PRO A 39 2.05 19.61 5.10
N VAL A 40 2.70 18.89 4.19
CA VAL A 40 3.15 19.42 2.89
C VAL A 40 2.03 19.18 1.87
N LYS A 41 1.09 20.12 1.77
CA LYS A 41 0.09 20.10 0.69
C LYS A 41 0.76 20.51 -0.62
N ARG A 42 1.18 19.54 -1.44
CA ARG A 42 1.60 19.80 -2.82
C ARG A 42 0.43 19.58 -3.78
N ALA A 43 0.10 20.62 -4.52
CA ALA A 43 -0.81 20.52 -5.65
C ALA A 43 -0.20 19.60 -6.72
N SER A 44 -1.05 18.75 -7.33
CA SER A 44 -0.64 17.88 -8.44
C SER A 44 -0.15 18.72 -9.63
N PRO A 45 0.71 18.16 -10.50
CA PRO A 45 1.16 18.80 -11.74
C PRO A 45 0.00 19.43 -12.55
N SER A 46 -1.13 18.73 -12.65
CA SER A 46 -2.36 19.16 -13.36
C SER A 46 -3.04 20.42 -12.78
N LEU A 47 -2.63 20.87 -11.59
CA LEU A 47 -3.12 22.08 -10.93
C LEU A 47 -2.06 23.20 -10.88
N THR A 48 -0.80 22.89 -11.23
CA THR A 48 0.33 23.83 -11.13
C THR A 48 0.68 24.48 -12.46
N PHE A 49 0.33 23.86 -13.60
CA PHE A 49 0.49 24.46 -14.93
C PHE A 49 -0.86 24.72 -15.60
N SER A 50 -0.98 25.86 -16.28
CA SER A 50 -2.21 26.34 -16.94
C SER A 50 -2.42 25.78 -18.36
N GLU A 51 -1.39 25.23 -18.99
CA GLU A 51 -1.43 24.68 -20.35
C GLU A 51 -1.13 23.17 -20.35
N ILE A 52 -2.03 22.36 -19.79
CA ILE A 52 -1.93 20.88 -19.87
C ILE A 52 -3.23 20.32 -20.43
N VAL A 53 -3.12 19.45 -21.44
CA VAL A 53 -4.23 18.60 -21.89
C VAL A 53 -4.55 17.61 -20.76
N LYS A 54 -5.64 17.83 -20.04
CA LYS A 54 -6.07 16.89 -19.00
C LYS A 54 -6.76 15.72 -19.66
N VAL A 55 -6.58 14.52 -19.12
CA VAL A 55 -7.25 13.32 -19.63
C VAL A 55 -8.78 13.50 -19.60
N SER A 56 -9.31 14.21 -18.61
CA SER A 56 -10.72 14.65 -18.50
C SER A 56 -11.21 15.50 -19.67
N ASP A 57 -10.32 16.19 -20.39
CA ASP A 57 -10.69 16.98 -21.57
C ASP A 57 -10.82 16.11 -22.82
N VAL A 58 -10.32 14.87 -22.78
CA VAL A 58 -10.23 13.95 -23.92
C VAL A 58 -11.14 12.73 -23.78
N VAL A 59 -11.62 12.40 -22.57
CA VAL A 59 -12.53 11.26 -22.32
C VAL A 59 -13.79 11.68 -21.58
N ALA A 60 -14.94 11.17 -22.04
CA ALA A 60 -16.28 11.54 -21.57
C ALA A 60 -16.68 10.96 -20.19
N PHE A 61 -15.77 10.26 -19.50
CA PHE A 61 -16.03 9.65 -18.20
C PHE A 61 -15.13 10.28 -17.12
N PRO A 62 -15.61 10.43 -15.88
CA PRO A 62 -14.87 11.11 -14.82
C PRO A 62 -13.59 10.35 -14.48
N THR A 63 -12.45 10.91 -14.87
CA THR A 63 -11.11 10.42 -14.54
C THR A 63 -10.54 11.22 -13.36
N LYS A 64 -9.84 10.54 -12.45
CA LYS A 64 -9.33 11.11 -11.19
C LYS A 64 -7.99 11.84 -11.44
N ASP A 65 -8.06 12.97 -12.14
CA ASP A 65 -6.92 13.62 -12.83
C ASP A 65 -6.29 14.77 -12.05
N ALA A 66 -6.93 15.13 -10.94
CA ALA A 66 -6.48 16.17 -10.05
C ALA A 66 -6.64 15.66 -8.62
N SER A 67 -5.53 15.61 -7.88
CA SER A 67 -5.55 15.46 -6.43
C SER A 67 -5.12 16.78 -5.80
N LYS A 68 -5.97 17.33 -4.91
CA LYS A 68 -5.62 18.49 -4.06
C LYS A 68 -4.70 18.08 -2.89
N ASP A 69 -4.58 16.79 -2.60
CA ASP A 69 -3.64 16.18 -1.65
C ASP A 69 -2.80 15.12 -2.40
N SER A 70 -1.77 15.57 -3.13
CA SER A 70 -0.92 14.67 -3.95
C SER A 70 0.25 14.09 -3.17
N PHE A 71 0.49 14.61 -1.96
CA PHE A 71 1.64 14.25 -1.13
C PHE A 71 1.16 13.79 0.26
N PRO A 72 1.58 12.62 0.74
CA PRO A 72 2.34 11.56 0.05
C PRO A 72 1.52 10.81 -1.00
N GLY A 73 2.20 10.12 -1.95
CA GLY A 73 1.53 9.28 -2.94
C GLY A 73 0.82 8.08 -2.28
N ASP A 74 -0.44 8.23 -1.92
CA ASP A 74 -1.28 7.22 -1.24
C ASP A 74 -1.22 5.84 -1.92
N HIS A 75 -1.37 5.81 -3.25
CA HIS A 75 -1.27 4.56 -4.03
C HIS A 75 0.13 3.94 -3.99
N GLY A 76 1.19 4.76 -4.05
CA GLY A 76 2.57 4.27 -3.96
C GLY A 76 2.87 3.70 -2.58
N MET A 77 2.35 4.32 -1.53
CA MET A 77 2.54 3.88 -0.14
C MET A 77 1.90 2.52 0.10
N MET A 78 0.64 2.35 -0.31
CA MET A 78 -0.08 1.08 -0.17
C MET A 78 0.64 -0.07 -0.87
N LEU A 79 1.15 0.16 -2.09
CA LEU A 79 1.86 -0.84 -2.88
C LEU A 79 3.26 -1.18 -2.30
N LEU A 80 3.96 -0.21 -1.71
CA LEU A 80 5.23 -0.45 -1.02
C LEU A 80 5.04 -1.19 0.31
N ILE A 81 3.99 -0.86 1.08
CA ILE A 81 3.61 -1.62 2.29
C ILE A 81 3.26 -3.05 1.91
N PHE A 82 2.50 -3.25 0.82
CA PHE A 82 2.25 -4.57 0.28
C PHE A 82 3.55 -5.31 -0.06
N ALA A 83 4.49 -4.68 -0.77
CA ALA A 83 5.75 -5.30 -1.15
C ALA A 83 6.59 -5.74 0.07
N THR A 84 6.63 -4.94 1.12
CA THR A 84 7.37 -5.27 2.37
C THR A 84 6.72 -6.42 3.15
N PHE A 85 5.39 -6.48 3.23
CA PHE A 85 4.68 -7.63 3.79
C PHE A 85 4.87 -8.91 2.97
N MET A 86 4.83 -8.80 1.64
CA MET A 86 5.11 -9.93 0.74
C MET A 86 6.54 -10.44 0.94
N TRP A 87 7.51 -9.55 1.14
CA TRP A 87 8.89 -9.94 1.44
C TRP A 87 9.01 -10.68 2.77
N ARG A 88 8.42 -10.14 3.84
CA ARG A 88 8.54 -10.66 5.20
C ARG A 88 7.91 -12.05 5.39
N TYR A 89 6.77 -12.30 4.74
CA TYR A 89 6.00 -13.54 4.94
C TYR A 89 6.13 -14.56 3.80
N PHE A 90 6.45 -14.13 2.56
CA PHE A 90 6.51 -15.00 1.38
C PHE A 90 7.87 -15.02 0.67
N GLY A 91 8.84 -14.24 1.14
CA GLY A 91 10.24 -14.28 0.71
C GLY A 91 10.60 -13.40 -0.50
N ARG A 92 11.85 -13.53 -0.98
CA ARG A 92 12.45 -12.62 -1.98
C ARG A 92 11.80 -12.69 -3.37
N ARG A 93 11.29 -13.87 -3.78
CA ARG A 93 10.57 -14.01 -5.07
C ARG A 93 9.25 -13.25 -5.05
N ALA A 94 8.55 -13.26 -3.91
CA ALA A 94 7.31 -12.52 -3.74
C ALA A 94 7.56 -11.00 -3.71
N LEU A 95 8.68 -10.56 -3.12
CA LEU A 95 9.12 -9.16 -3.19
C LEU A 95 9.33 -8.72 -4.65
N ALA A 96 10.06 -9.48 -5.46
CA ALA A 96 10.31 -9.12 -6.86
C ALA A 96 9.00 -8.93 -7.65
N ILE A 97 8.05 -9.86 -7.51
CA ILE A 97 6.74 -9.76 -8.15
C ILE A 97 5.96 -8.54 -7.62
N ALA A 98 5.98 -8.29 -6.31
CA ALA A 98 5.30 -7.15 -5.72
C ALA A 98 5.89 -5.81 -6.16
N LEU A 99 7.21 -5.73 -6.36
CA LEU A 99 7.88 -4.55 -6.92
C LEU A 99 7.51 -4.33 -8.40
N THR A 100 7.40 -5.40 -9.20
CA THR A 100 6.88 -5.27 -10.57
C THR A 100 5.46 -4.72 -10.59
N ILE A 101 4.59 -5.21 -9.70
CA ILE A 101 3.23 -4.68 -9.54
C ILE A 101 3.29 -3.21 -9.11
N PHE A 102 4.13 -2.85 -8.13
CA PHE A 102 4.32 -1.47 -7.72
C PHE A 102 4.65 -0.57 -8.92
N VAL A 103 5.62 -0.93 -9.74
CA VAL A 103 6.00 -0.14 -10.92
C VAL A 103 4.82 0.00 -11.89
N VAL A 104 4.20 -1.12 -12.29
CA VAL A 104 3.11 -1.13 -13.28
C VAL A 104 1.90 -0.32 -12.83
N PHE A 105 1.56 -0.32 -11.54
CA PHE A 105 0.39 0.39 -11.02
C PHE A 105 0.68 1.82 -10.53
N ALA A 106 1.92 2.12 -10.12
CA ALA A 106 2.31 3.47 -9.71
C ALA A 106 2.60 4.37 -10.92
N PHE A 107 3.17 3.84 -12.01
CA PHE A 107 3.60 4.64 -13.15
C PHE A 107 2.47 5.35 -13.90
N PRO A 108 1.30 4.72 -14.15
CA PRO A 108 0.16 5.41 -14.78
C PRO A 108 -0.29 6.65 -14.02
N ARG A 109 -0.20 6.65 -12.69
CA ARG A 109 -0.57 7.80 -11.83
C ARG A 109 0.39 8.98 -12.00
N VAL A 110 1.67 8.71 -12.28
CA VAL A 110 2.67 9.74 -12.64
C VAL A 110 2.41 10.25 -14.05
N MET A 111 2.16 9.34 -15.01
CA MET A 111 1.94 9.70 -16.41
C MET A 111 0.68 10.56 -16.64
N ILE A 112 -0.38 10.33 -15.87
CA ILE A 112 -1.64 11.11 -15.94
C ILE A 112 -1.50 12.46 -15.19
N GLY A 113 -0.36 12.73 -14.54
CA GLY A 113 -0.12 13.98 -13.80
C GLY A 113 -0.84 14.06 -12.46
N ALA A 114 -1.35 12.94 -11.94
CA ALA A 114 -2.06 12.90 -10.65
C ALA A 114 -1.10 12.98 -9.45
N HIS A 115 0.17 12.59 -9.63
CA HIS A 115 1.23 12.70 -8.63
C HIS A 115 2.55 13.08 -9.30
N TRP A 116 3.40 13.85 -8.62
CA TRP A 116 4.79 13.99 -9.04
C TRP A 116 5.54 12.68 -8.79
N PHE A 117 6.52 12.36 -9.62
CA PHE A 117 7.42 11.22 -9.37
C PHE A 117 8.05 11.29 -7.97
N THR A 118 8.42 12.50 -7.54
CA THR A 118 8.97 12.77 -6.20
C THR A 118 7.99 12.46 -5.07
N ASP A 119 6.68 12.58 -5.30
CA ASP A 119 5.67 12.29 -4.27
C ASP A 119 5.65 10.80 -3.92
N ILE A 120 5.97 9.96 -4.91
CA ILE A 120 6.08 8.51 -4.78
C ILE A 120 7.50 8.12 -4.32
N ALA A 121 8.53 8.60 -5.02
CA ALA A 121 9.91 8.20 -4.80
C ALA A 121 10.49 8.72 -3.47
N VAL A 122 10.12 9.92 -3.05
CA VAL A 122 10.60 10.52 -1.80
C VAL A 122 9.51 10.46 -0.74
N GLY A 123 8.28 10.87 -1.05
CA GLY A 123 7.18 10.89 -0.09
C GLY A 123 6.78 9.49 0.40
N SER A 124 6.30 8.64 -0.51
CA SER A 124 5.87 7.28 -0.15
C SER A 124 7.02 6.42 0.37
N LEU A 125 8.21 6.50 -0.23
CA LEU A 125 9.37 5.72 0.21
C LEU A 125 9.82 6.10 1.63
N THR A 126 9.91 7.40 1.94
CA THR A 126 10.34 7.86 3.28
C THR A 126 9.32 7.45 4.35
N ALA A 127 8.02 7.63 4.07
CA ALA A 127 6.96 7.23 4.99
C ALA A 127 6.98 5.73 5.27
N VAL A 128 7.20 4.91 4.24
CA VAL A 128 7.28 3.44 4.38
C VAL A 128 8.55 3.03 5.11
N LEU A 129 9.72 3.60 4.77
CA LEU A 129 10.99 3.29 5.44
C LEU A 129 10.99 3.67 6.92
N ILE A 130 10.26 4.72 7.30
CA ILE A 130 10.10 5.09 8.70
C ILE A 130 9.04 4.23 9.38
N GLY A 131 7.86 4.03 8.76
CA GLY A 131 6.71 3.38 9.40
C GLY A 131 6.79 1.85 9.46
N ILE A 132 7.32 1.19 8.43
CA ILE A 132 7.36 -0.28 8.35
C ILE A 132 8.25 -0.93 9.41
N PRO A 133 9.46 -0.42 9.73
CA PRO A 133 10.31 -1.05 10.76
C PRO A 133 9.62 -1.19 12.11
N TRP A 134 8.83 -0.19 12.54
CA TRP A 134 8.05 -0.24 13.78
C TRP A 134 6.99 -1.35 13.79
N VAL A 135 6.58 -1.83 12.62
CA VAL A 135 5.54 -2.85 12.47
C VAL A 135 6.12 -4.25 12.21
N LEU A 136 7.10 -4.35 11.30
CA LEU A 136 7.64 -5.63 10.83
C LEU A 136 8.91 -6.09 11.55
N MET A 137 9.67 -5.16 12.15
CA MET A 137 10.85 -5.52 12.95
C MET A 137 10.55 -5.63 14.45
N THR A 138 9.35 -5.21 14.87
CA THR A 138 8.83 -5.45 16.23
C THR A 138 7.92 -6.69 16.22
N PRO A 139 7.69 -7.34 17.38
CA PRO A 139 6.76 -8.47 17.48
C PRO A 139 5.27 -8.06 17.30
N LEU A 140 4.98 -6.80 16.97
CA LEU A 140 3.64 -6.22 16.93
C LEU A 140 2.79 -6.86 15.81
N SER A 141 3.36 -7.02 14.61
CA SER A 141 2.70 -7.69 13.50
C SER A 141 2.38 -9.16 13.82
N ASP A 142 3.34 -9.90 14.36
CA ASP A 142 3.16 -11.32 14.68
C ASP A 142 2.20 -11.54 15.86
N THR A 143 2.20 -10.64 16.86
CA THR A 143 1.24 -10.67 17.98
C THR A 143 -0.19 -10.40 17.52
N LEU A 144 -0.39 -9.41 16.63
CA LEU A 144 -1.71 -9.14 16.06
C LEU A 144 -2.20 -10.28 15.17
N ILE A 145 -1.34 -10.89 14.36
CA ILE A 145 -1.69 -12.08 13.57
C ILE A 145 -2.13 -13.22 14.50
N ALA A 146 -1.39 -13.45 15.59
CA ALA A 146 -1.75 -14.47 16.58
C ALA A 146 -3.07 -14.16 17.29
N TRP A 147 -3.32 -12.90 17.62
CA TRP A 147 -4.58 -12.43 18.22
C TRP A 147 -5.76 -12.63 17.25
N PHE A 148 -5.65 -12.19 16.00
CA PHE A 148 -6.69 -12.39 14.98
C PHE A 148 -6.96 -13.88 14.72
N ASN A 149 -5.92 -14.72 14.76
CA ASN A 149 -6.07 -16.16 14.61
C ASN A 149 -6.82 -16.82 15.78
N ARG A 150 -6.80 -16.22 16.97
CA ARG A 150 -7.58 -16.67 18.14
C ARG A 150 -9.01 -16.10 18.14
N SER A 151 -9.16 -14.83 17.77
CA SER A 151 -10.43 -14.09 17.86
C SER A 151 -11.41 -14.39 16.73
N LEU A 152 -10.94 -14.72 15.52
CA LEU A 152 -11.82 -15.01 14.39
C LEU A 152 -12.45 -16.42 14.48
N PRO A 153 -13.68 -16.63 13.97
CA PRO A 153 -14.36 -17.94 13.97
C PRO A 153 -13.47 -19.05 13.40
N GLY A 154 -13.43 -20.21 14.08
CA GLY A 154 -12.52 -21.34 13.74
C GLY A 154 -11.11 -21.26 14.36
N GLY A 155 -10.90 -20.38 15.36
CA GLY A 155 -9.65 -20.26 16.12
C GLY A 155 -9.23 -21.53 16.85
N VAL A 156 -7.93 -21.87 16.78
CA VAL A 156 -7.29 -23.05 17.40
C VAL A 156 -7.35 -23.03 18.95
N GLY A 157 -7.98 -22.03 19.56
CA GLY A 157 -8.19 -21.91 21.01
C GLY A 157 -9.66 -21.98 21.45
N LYS A 158 -10.59 -22.36 20.57
CA LYS A 158 -11.97 -22.72 20.93
C LYS A 158 -12.15 -24.22 20.75
N ASN A 159 -11.57 -24.99 21.66
CA ASN A 159 -11.94 -26.37 22.01
C ASN A 159 -11.43 -26.59 23.43
#